data_AF-G5EP09-F1
#
_entry.id   AF-G5EP09-F1
#
_cell.length_a   1.000
_cell.length_b   1.000
_cell.length_c   1.000
_cell.angle_alpha   90.00
_cell.angle_beta   90.00
_cell.angle_gamma   90.00
#
_symmetry.space_group_name_H-M   'P 1'
#
loop_
_entity.id
_entity.type
_entity.pdbx_description
1 polymer ?
#
loop_
_entity_poly.entity_id
_entity_poly.type
_entity_poly.pdbx_seq_one_letter_code
_entity_poly.pdbx_strand_id
1 'polypeptide(L)' 'MSKAVGNAVTRNLVKRRLRELAALTCAAHPEGYAIAVRALPASASASWDQLRRDYESALETAFAKLDLHQSKEKP' A
#
# COMPACT_ATOMS: atom_id res chain seq x y z
N MET A 1 -7.33 -4.89 -8.99
CA MET A 1 -6.25 -4.36 -9.85
C MET A 1 -6.83 -4.01 -11.20
N SER A 2 -6.68 -2.77 -11.67
CA SER A 2 -7.25 -2.32 -12.95
C SER A 2 -6.57 -3.04 -14.13
N LYS A 3 -7.26 -3.07 -15.29
CA LYS A 3 -6.67 -3.56 -16.56
C LYS A 3 -5.47 -2.72 -17.00
N ALA A 4 -5.40 -1.47 -16.56
CA ALA A 4 -4.31 -0.54 -16.89
C ALA A 4 -2.94 -0.92 -16.30
N VAL A 5 -2.88 -1.82 -15.31
CA VAL A 5 -1.61 -2.33 -14.74
C VAL A 5 -0.96 -3.41 -15.62
N GLY A 6 -1.69 -3.95 -16.61
CA GLY A 6 -1.16 -4.95 -17.53
C GLY A 6 -1.87 -6.30 -17.45
N ASN A 7 -1.25 -7.33 -18.02
CA ASN A 7 -1.84 -8.66 -18.15
C ASN A 7 -2.05 -9.35 -16.78
N ALA A 8 -2.69 -10.53 -16.77
CA ALA A 8 -2.97 -11.26 -15.54
C ALA A 8 -1.70 -11.61 -14.74
N VAL A 9 -0.61 -11.99 -15.43
CA VAL A 9 0.65 -12.39 -14.81
C VAL A 9 1.30 -11.20 -14.11
N THR A 10 1.43 -10.06 -14.80
CA THR A 10 1.98 -8.82 -14.23
C THR A 10 1.15 -8.35 -13.03
N ARG A 11 -0.18 -8.34 -13.15
CA ARG A 11 -1.08 -7.97 -12.03
C ARG A 11 -0.94 -8.90 -10.84
N ASN A 12 -0.80 -10.21 -11.07
CA ASN A 12 -0.63 -11.19 -9.99
C ASN A 12 0.72 -11.07 -9.31
N LEU A 13 1.80 -10.80 -10.07
CA LEU A 13 3.12 -10.52 -9.52
C LEU A 13 3.09 -9.29 -8.61
N VAL A 14 2.54 -8.17 -9.09
CA VAL A 14 2.39 -6.94 -8.30
C VAL A 14 1.53 -7.19 -7.06
N LYS A 15 0.41 -7.92 -7.20
CA LYS A 15 -0.46 -8.27 -6.07
C LYS A 15 0.26 -9.14 -5.03
N ARG A 16 1.08 -10.11 -5.44
CA ARG A 16 1.87 -10.95 -4.51
C ARG A 16 2.88 -10.10 -3.75
N ARG A 17 3.66 -9.30 -4.47
CA ARG A 17 4.63 -8.35 -3.93
C ARG A 17 4.01 -7.39 -2.90
N LEU A 18 2.88 -6.76 -3.25
CA LEU A 18 2.19 -5.86 -2.33
C LEU A 18 1.59 -6.59 -1.11
N ARG A 19 1.19 -7.86 -1.24
CA ARG A 19 0.72 -8.65 -0.09
C ARG A 19 1.83 -8.97 0.90
N GLU A 20 3.05 -9.22 0.42
CA GLU A 20 4.20 -9.43 1.30
C GLU A 20 4.49 -8.17 2.14
N LEU A 21 4.47 -6.99 1.51
CA LEU A 21 4.64 -5.72 2.22
C LEU A 21 3.48 -5.46 3.19
N ALA A 22 2.24 -5.66 2.74
CA ALA A 22 1.06 -5.45 3.58
C ALA A 22 1.02 -6.39 4.80
N ALA A 23 1.53 -7.62 4.68
CA ALA A 23 1.63 -8.54 5.82
C ALA A 23 2.53 -7.98 6.93
N LEU A 24 3.65 -7.32 6.57
CA LEU A 24 4.52 -6.66 7.54
C LEU A 24 3.81 -5.49 8.23
N THR A 25 3.07 -4.68 7.45
CA THR A 25 2.28 -3.57 8.01
C THR A 25 1.18 -4.06 8.95
N CYS A 26 0.43 -5.11 8.58
CA CYS A 26 -0.58 -5.69 9.47
C CYS A 26 0.04 -6.29 10.74
N ALA A 27 1.25 -6.86 10.66
CA ALA A 27 1.95 -7.35 11.84
C ALA A 27 2.41 -6.21 12.77
N ALA A 28 2.82 -5.07 12.21
CA ALA A 28 3.20 -3.89 12.98
C ALA A 28 2.00 -3.11 13.54
N HIS A 29 0.84 -3.19 12.87
CA HIS A 29 -0.41 -2.52 13.24
C HIS A 29 -1.57 -3.53 13.27
N PRO A 30 -1.66 -4.34 14.34
CA PRO A 30 -2.65 -5.42 14.43
C PRO A 30 -4.11 -4.93 14.51
N GLU A 31 -4.34 -3.71 15.01
CA GLU A 31 -5.67 -3.11 15.10
C GLU A 31 -5.69 -1.62 14.73
N GLY A 32 -6.88 -1.04 14.65
CA GLY A 32 -7.10 0.40 14.45
C GLY A 32 -7.17 0.86 12.99
N TYR A 33 -6.77 0.02 12.03
CA TYR A 33 -6.70 0.42 10.62
C TYR A 33 -7.32 -0.61 9.67
N ALA A 34 -8.07 -0.12 8.69
CA ALA A 34 -8.48 -0.87 7.51
C ALA A 34 -7.75 -0.30 6.29
N ILE A 35 -6.73 -1.01 5.80
CA ILE A 35 -5.84 -0.52 4.74
C ILE A 35 -6.17 -1.18 3.41
N ALA A 36 -6.45 -0.38 2.39
CA ALA A 36 -6.63 -0.84 1.02
C ALA A 36 -5.52 -0.28 0.12
N VAL A 37 -4.82 -1.16 -0.60
CA VAL A 37 -3.71 -0.79 -1.48
C VAL A 37 -4.15 -0.85 -2.93
N ARG A 38 -3.96 0.26 -3.67
CA ARG A 38 -4.22 0.35 -5.11
C ARG A 38 -2.91 0.47 -5.87
N ALA A 39 -2.59 -0.52 -6.70
CA ALA A 39 -1.52 -0.38 -7.69
C ALA A 39 -1.95 0.53 -8.84
N LEU A 40 -1.06 1.44 -9.23
CA LEU A 40 -1.22 2.32 -10.40
C LEU A 40 -0.47 1.71 -11.61
N PRO A 41 -0.70 2.19 -12.84
CA PRO A 41 -0.06 1.63 -14.03
C PRO A 41 1.48 1.51 -13.95
N ALA A 42 2.15 2.48 -13.33
CA ALA A 42 3.60 2.47 -13.14
C ALA A 42 4.11 1.26 -12.31
N SER A 43 3.27 0.67 -11.45
CA SER A 43 3.64 -0.52 -10.67
C SER A 43 3.93 -1.75 -11.53
N ALA A 44 3.49 -1.75 -12.80
CA ALA A 44 3.68 -2.86 -13.74
C ALA A 44 5.16 -3.12 -14.06
N SER A 45 5.94 -2.05 -14.19
CA SER A 45 7.36 -2.06 -14.56
C SER A 45 8.29 -1.76 -13.38
N ALA A 46 7.74 -1.50 -12.20
CA ALA A 46 8.53 -1.21 -11.00
C ALA A 46 9.38 -2.41 -10.59
N SER A 47 10.63 -2.17 -10.24
CA SER A 47 11.46 -3.14 -9.52
C SER A 47 10.85 -3.41 -8.14
N TRP A 48 11.32 -4.48 -7.49
CA TRP A 48 10.88 -4.77 -6.12
C TRP A 48 11.21 -3.61 -5.16
N ASP A 49 12.44 -3.10 -5.22
CA ASP A 49 12.85 -2.01 -4.33
C ASP A 49 12.08 -0.72 -4.59
N GLN A 50 11.76 -0.42 -5.86
CA GLN A 50 10.93 0.74 -6.19
C GLN A 50 9.51 0.57 -5.62
N LEU A 51 8.90 -0.59 -5.82
CA LEU A 51 7.56 -0.88 -5.33
C LEU A 51 7.49 -0.84 -3.80
N ARG A 52 8.55 -1.31 -3.11
CA ARG A 52 8.67 -1.21 -1.65
C ARG A 52 8.72 0.24 -1.20
N ARG A 53 9.63 1.06 -1.77
CA ARG A 53 9.75 2.47 -1.42
C ARG A 53 8.44 3.24 -1.65
N ASP A 54 7.81 3.01 -2.79
CA ASP A 54 6.54 3.66 -3.14
C ASP A 54 5.43 3.27 -2.14
N TYR A 55 5.41 2.00 -1.72
CA TYR A 55 4.46 1.51 -0.71
C TYR A 55 4.69 2.15 0.66
N GLU A 56 5.94 2.16 1.15
CA GLU A 56 6.31 2.73 2.45
C GLU A 56 6.01 4.23 2.51
N SER A 57 6.37 4.98 1.46
CA SER A 57 6.07 6.42 1.37
C SER A 57 4.58 6.72 1.36
N ALA A 58 3.79 5.91 0.62
CA ALA A 58 2.34 6.05 0.60
C ALA A 58 1.72 5.73 1.98
N LEU A 59 2.26 4.76 2.70
CA LEU A 59 1.80 4.37 4.02
C LEU A 59 2.10 5.44 5.06
N GLU A 60 3.32 5.97 5.08
CA GLU A 60 3.73 7.09 5.95
C GLU A 60 2.81 8.31 5.73
N THR A 61 2.55 8.65 4.47
CA THR A 61 1.62 9.74 4.11
C THR A 61 0.19 9.47 4.60
N ALA A 62 -0.27 8.22 4.52
CA ALA A 62 -1.61 7.84 4.98
C ALA A 62 -1.73 7.93 6.50
N PHE A 63 -0.74 7.41 7.24
CA PHE A 63 -0.72 7.47 8.70
C PHE A 63 -0.64 8.90 9.22
N ALA A 64 0.23 9.75 8.64
CA ALA A 64 0.29 11.15 9.00
C ALA A 64 -1.07 11.86 8.84
N LYS A 65 -1.86 11.51 7.80
CA LYS A 65 -3.20 12.06 7.61
C LYS A 65 -4.22 11.54 8.62
N LEU A 66 -4.10 10.27 9.02
CA LEU A 66 -4.99 9.67 10.02
C LEU A 66 -4.72 10.24 11.41
N ASP A 67 -3.44 10.40 11.80
CA ASP A 67 -3.06 11.00 13.09
C ASP A 67 -3.58 12.44 13.22
N LEU A 68 -3.54 13.20 12.12
CA LEU A 68 -4.12 14.54 12.04
C LEU A 68 -5.65 14.53 12.18
N HIS A 69 -6.34 13.46 11.77
CA HIS A 69 -7.78 13.31 11.94
C HIS A 69 -8.13 12.92 13.37
N GLN A 70 -7.42 11.96 13.95
CA GLN A 70 -7.58 11.52 15.34
C GLN A 70 -7.37 12.69 16.33
N SER A 71 -6.45 13.60 16.02
CA SER A 71 -6.21 14.81 16.83
C SER A 71 -7.36 15.82 16.80
N LYS A 72 -8.21 15.79 15.77
CA LYS A 72 -9.37 16.70 15.63
C LYS A 72 -10.65 16.13 16.25
N GLU A 73 -10.72 14.83 16.48
CA GLU A 73 -11.88 14.14 17.05
C GLU A 73 -11.79 13.96 18.58
N LYS A 74 -10.69 14.37 19.21
CA LYS A 74 -10.53 14.34 20.68
C LYS A 74 -11.28 15.53 21.32
N PRO A 75 -12.22 15.30 22.26
CA PRO A 75 -12.99 16.37 22.92
C PRO A 75 -12.15 17.24 23.85
#